data_AF-A0A9P6EA61-F1
#
_entry.id   AF-A0A9P6EA61-F1
#
_cell.length_a   1.000
_cell.length_b   1.000
_cell.length_c   1.000
_cell.angle_alpha   90.00
_cell.angle_beta   90.00
_cell.angle_gamma   90.00
#
_symmetry.space_group_name_H-M   'P 1'
#
loop_
_entity.id
_entity.type
_entity.pdbx_description
1 polymer ?
#
loop_
_entity_poly.entity_id
_entity_poly.type
_entity_poly.pdbx_seq_one_letter_code
_entity_poly.pdbx_strand_id
1 'polypeptide(L)'
;MSYPKIVAFDTDWTIWKSFLDAAELGKGSNSAPKLEDNIARADRWLLRDKSLALPSLTPDLINDVLKNNAKLAIVSRNPNKALCDRALYYYNTIIPKDDKEWSIIDMVSYDEVVDGRWHFRRIMGWSGSDYSDMLMFDDEAFNNVVKIELGTAFQLVRDKKALTWELYQEGLDAWRRAKKITIPSNVTTPPRRALIGYTGLNKFWIDLVNKREGVVDRTTSYRWGYGLYVADNLGIAKMYHNMEKDIGKDSSVCAVYVKDYDTWARMNKIWVPENTEKPPQMNSGTWFAEETGRNQEDRDAIIAERWGVRTPYALFSRHFWFNRLPIPEGQQRWSEMLLSRQIVRALIEITLLSDDQTLKAGTSPIFQNSVKEWNITVPDGTRKEFLKREEKELYQLMA
;
A
#
# COMPACT_ATOMS: atom_id res chain seq x y z
N MET A 1 -5.76 3.41 22.40
CA MET A 1 -6.14 3.02 21.02
C MET A 1 -5.04 2.13 20.45
N SER A 2 -5.30 1.34 19.40
CA SER A 2 -4.23 0.55 18.77
C SER A 2 -3.19 1.44 18.11
N TYR A 3 -1.95 0.97 18.08
CA TYR A 3 -0.78 1.71 17.60
C TYR A 3 0.19 0.76 16.87
N PRO A 4 0.89 1.20 15.79
CA PRO A 4 1.88 0.37 15.09
C PRO A 4 2.97 -0.15 16.02
N LYS A 5 3.52 -1.35 15.76
CA LYS A 5 4.71 -1.81 16.51
C LYS A 5 5.97 -1.07 16.08
N ILE A 6 6.02 -0.65 14.81
CA ILE A 6 7.15 0.09 14.23
C ILE A 6 6.59 1.28 13.46
N VAL A 7 7.13 2.46 13.76
CA VAL A 7 6.89 3.68 12.97
C VAL A 7 8.20 4.08 12.33
N ALA A 8 8.20 4.10 11.01
CA ALA A 8 9.34 4.43 10.18
C ALA A 8 9.16 5.81 9.56
N PHE A 9 10.22 6.60 9.58
CA PHE A 9 10.29 7.89 8.92
C PHE A 9 11.43 7.89 7.92
N ASP A 10 11.15 8.36 6.71
CA ASP A 10 12.21 8.85 5.83
C ASP A 10 12.85 10.12 6.39
N THR A 11 14.03 10.47 5.88
CA THR A 11 14.81 11.59 6.37
C THR A 11 14.51 12.88 5.61
N ASP A 12 14.88 12.92 4.34
CA ASP A 12 14.86 14.14 3.53
C ASP A 12 13.41 14.52 3.22
N TRP A 13 13.09 15.81 3.31
CA TRP A 13 11.73 16.35 3.14
C TRP A 13 10.63 15.75 4.04
N THR A 14 10.97 14.80 4.92
CA THR A 14 10.09 14.09 5.84
C THR A 14 10.37 14.51 7.29
N ILE A 15 11.55 14.20 7.82
CA ILE A 15 11.99 14.66 9.15
C ILE A 15 12.50 16.09 9.09
N TRP A 16 13.15 16.51 8.00
CA TRP A 16 13.62 17.88 7.82
C TRP A 16 13.26 18.43 6.45
N LYS A 17 13.15 19.76 6.33
CA LYS A 17 12.71 20.43 5.09
C LYS A 17 13.84 20.69 4.10
N SER A 18 14.66 19.68 3.82
CA SER A 18 15.68 19.75 2.75
C SER A 18 16.21 18.37 2.39
N PHE A 19 17.07 18.33 1.38
CA PHE A 19 17.88 17.17 1.04
C PHE A 19 19.28 17.34 1.63
N LEU A 20 19.76 16.38 2.43
CA LEU A 20 21.13 16.37 2.93
C LEU A 20 22.09 15.91 1.82
N ASP A 21 22.48 16.86 0.97
CA ASP A 21 23.35 16.62 -0.17
C ASP A 21 24.84 16.80 0.18
N ALA A 22 25.61 15.72 0.13
CA ALA A 22 27.06 15.78 0.24
C ALA A 22 27.74 16.64 -0.84
N ALA A 23 27.09 16.80 -2.01
CA ALA A 23 27.57 17.66 -3.06
C ALA A 23 27.35 19.14 -2.78
N GLU A 24 26.50 19.53 -1.83
CA GLU A 24 26.24 20.92 -1.46
C GLU A 24 26.91 21.31 -0.14
N LEU A 25 27.00 20.36 0.78
CA LEU A 25 27.47 20.56 2.14
C LEU A 25 29.00 20.53 2.25
N GLY A 26 29.54 21.12 3.33
CA GLY A 26 30.95 21.08 3.64
C GLY A 26 31.85 21.84 2.66
N LYS A 27 31.33 22.89 2.00
CA LYS A 27 32.10 23.73 1.07
C LYS A 27 32.71 24.97 1.73
N GLY A 28 33.92 25.33 1.29
CA GLY A 28 34.61 26.57 1.69
C GLY A 28 35.88 26.34 2.52
N SER A 29 36.62 27.42 2.78
CA SER A 29 37.94 27.39 3.44
C SER A 29 37.91 26.85 4.86
N ASN A 30 36.75 26.91 5.53
CA ASN A 30 36.58 26.56 6.94
C ASN A 30 35.88 25.21 7.14
N SER A 31 35.80 24.38 6.09
CA SER A 31 35.09 23.10 6.17
C SER A 31 35.94 22.03 6.82
N ALA A 32 35.32 21.20 7.65
CA ALA A 32 35.94 20.04 8.24
C ALA A 32 36.23 18.98 7.15
N PRO A 33 37.35 18.22 7.28
CA PRO A 33 37.68 17.16 6.32
C PRO A 33 36.63 16.06 6.21
N LYS A 34 35.96 15.75 7.32
CA LYS A 34 34.80 14.85 7.33
C LYS A 34 33.54 15.65 7.09
N LEU A 35 32.73 15.19 6.13
CA LEU A 35 31.55 15.92 5.69
C LEU A 35 30.57 16.15 6.85
N GLU A 36 30.29 15.11 7.63
CA GLU A 36 29.35 15.16 8.74
C GLU A 36 29.77 16.14 9.85
N ASP A 37 31.07 16.39 10.03
CA ASP A 37 31.57 17.36 11.01
C ASP A 37 31.27 18.82 10.61
N ASN A 38 30.77 19.06 9.39
CA ASN A 38 30.29 20.37 8.95
C ASN A 38 28.85 20.66 9.39
N ILE A 39 28.09 19.66 9.84
CA ILE A 39 26.78 19.89 10.46
C ILE A 39 26.99 20.38 11.89
N ALA A 40 26.34 21.50 12.23
CA ALA A 40 26.29 22.01 13.58
C ALA A 40 24.85 22.38 13.98
N ARG A 41 24.55 22.26 15.28
CA ARG A 41 23.31 22.77 15.85
C ARG A 41 23.37 24.30 15.90
N ALA A 42 22.42 24.96 15.23
CA ALA A 42 22.29 26.42 15.29
C ALA A 42 21.37 26.86 16.42
N ASP A 43 20.26 26.14 16.59
CA ASP A 43 19.39 26.23 17.75
C ASP A 43 18.69 24.87 17.99
N ARG A 44 17.67 24.85 18.85
CA ARG A 44 16.97 23.60 19.20
C ARG A 44 16.33 22.90 18.00
N TRP A 45 15.88 23.66 17.01
CA TRP A 45 15.04 23.27 15.88
C TRP A 45 15.75 23.37 14.54
N LEU A 46 16.96 23.90 14.56
CA LEU A 46 17.69 24.29 13.38
C LEU A 46 19.11 23.73 13.40
N LEU A 47 19.42 22.94 12.38
CA LEU A 47 20.81 22.66 12.03
C LEU A 47 21.29 23.68 11.00
N ARG A 48 22.59 23.94 11.04
CA ARG A 48 23.31 24.70 10.03
C ARG A 48 24.41 23.81 9.45
N ASP A 49 24.44 23.77 8.13
CA ASP A 49 25.69 23.99 7.43
C ASP A 49 25.73 25.48 7.05
N LYS A 50 26.88 26.03 6.68
CA LYS A 50 27.10 27.48 6.46
C LYS A 50 26.11 28.18 5.48
N SER A 51 25.18 27.45 4.84
CA SER A 51 24.18 27.94 3.89
C SER A 51 22.74 27.40 4.05
N LEU A 52 22.45 26.44 4.93
CA LEU A 52 21.14 25.76 4.94
C LEU A 52 20.54 25.68 6.35
N ALA A 53 19.30 26.13 6.47
CA ALA A 53 18.44 25.94 7.63
C ALA A 53 17.65 24.63 7.46
N LEU A 54 17.73 23.71 8.42
CA LEU A 54 16.90 22.51 8.46
C LEU A 54 15.86 22.62 9.59
N PRO A 55 14.64 23.14 9.32
CA PRO A 55 13.53 23.02 10.24
C PRO A 55 13.18 21.54 10.42
N SER A 56 13.16 21.09 11.67
CA SER A 56 13.00 19.68 12.01
C SER A 56 11.57 19.28 12.33
N LEU A 57 11.37 17.97 12.29
CA LEU A 57 10.30 17.24 12.93
C LEU A 57 10.10 17.75 14.36
N THR A 58 8.86 17.77 14.80
CA THR A 58 8.50 18.02 16.20
C THR A 58 8.92 16.80 17.04
N PRO A 59 9.82 16.95 18.05
CA PRO A 59 10.04 16.05 19.18
C PRO A 59 8.78 15.35 19.69
N ASP A 60 7.64 16.04 19.61
CA ASP A 60 6.31 15.51 19.97
C ASP A 60 5.94 14.25 19.18
N LEU A 61 6.32 14.15 17.90
CA LEU A 61 6.06 12.98 17.06
C LEU A 61 6.85 11.76 17.54
N ILE A 62 8.16 11.94 17.81
CA ILE A 62 9.00 10.88 18.36
C ILE A 62 8.50 10.48 19.75
N ASN A 63 8.13 11.45 20.57
CA ASN A 63 7.58 11.20 21.90
C ASN A 63 6.28 10.40 21.85
N ASP A 64 5.40 10.66 20.88
CA ASP A 64 4.18 9.87 20.71
C ASP A 64 4.48 8.41 20.32
N VAL A 65 5.44 8.18 19.41
CA VAL A 65 5.92 6.83 19.05
C VAL A 65 6.38 6.08 20.30
N LEU A 66 7.28 6.68 21.08
CA LEU A 66 7.86 6.06 22.26
C LEU A 66 6.83 5.85 23.39
N LYS A 67 5.96 6.83 23.62
CA LYS A 67 4.88 6.75 24.63
C LYS A 67 3.91 5.60 24.36
N ASN A 68 3.72 5.24 23.08
CA ASN A 68 2.88 4.12 22.68
C ASN A 68 3.65 2.78 22.57
N ASN A 69 4.88 2.71 23.10
CA ASN A 69 5.75 1.53 23.07
C ASN A 69 6.09 1.03 21.66
N ALA A 70 6.00 1.89 20.65
CA ALA A 70 6.43 1.56 19.31
C ALA A 70 7.94 1.76 19.15
N LYS A 71 8.53 0.99 18.23
CA LYS A 71 9.92 1.13 17.83
C LYS A 71 10.04 2.20 16.74
N LEU A 72 10.98 3.11 16.93
CA LEU A 72 11.34 4.12 15.94
C LEU A 72 12.27 3.48 14.89
N ALA A 73 11.95 3.67 13.62
CA ALA A 73 12.84 3.33 12.50
C ALA A 73 13.13 4.58 11.66
N ILE A 74 14.37 4.69 11.18
CA ILE A 74 14.75 5.66 10.16
C ILE A 74 15.01 4.87 8.89
N VAL A 75 14.30 5.18 7.81
CA VAL A 75 14.37 4.43 6.55
C VAL A 75 14.55 5.41 5.42
N SER A 76 15.77 5.51 4.90
CA SER A 76 16.11 6.51 3.88
C SER A 76 16.99 5.94 2.80
N ARG A 77 16.79 6.46 1.59
CA ARG A 77 17.63 6.17 0.42
C ARG A 77 18.81 7.12 0.27
N ASN A 78 19.01 8.04 1.22
CA ASN A 78 20.14 8.95 1.19
C ASN A 78 21.46 8.13 1.23
N PRO A 79 22.40 8.36 0.31
CA PRO A 79 23.65 7.59 0.27
C PRO A 79 24.62 7.97 1.41
N ASN A 80 24.38 9.09 2.09
CA ASN A 80 25.27 9.64 3.12
C ASN A 80 24.77 9.31 4.53
N LYS A 81 24.88 8.04 4.93
CA LYS A 81 24.44 7.58 6.26
C LYS A 81 25.04 8.40 7.40
N ALA A 82 26.36 8.58 7.44
CA ALA A 82 27.05 9.31 8.51
C ALA A 82 26.54 10.77 8.66
N LEU A 83 26.11 11.38 7.56
CA LEU A 83 25.56 12.73 7.54
C LEU A 83 24.16 12.75 8.16
N CYS A 84 23.29 11.81 7.79
CA CYS A 84 21.97 11.65 8.38
C CYS A 84 22.06 11.34 9.87
N ASP A 85 22.94 10.40 10.26
CA ASP A 85 23.19 10.06 11.67
C ASP A 85 23.62 11.27 12.47
N ARG A 86 24.51 12.11 11.90
CA ARG A 86 24.96 13.33 12.57
C ARG A 86 23.84 14.36 12.71
N ALA A 87 22.99 14.52 11.70
CA ALA A 87 21.81 15.38 11.82
C ALA A 87 20.87 14.89 12.93
N LEU A 88 20.57 13.59 12.96
CA LEU A 88 19.75 12.95 14.00
C LEU A 88 20.37 13.01 15.40
N TYR A 89 21.70 13.07 15.50
CA TYR A 89 22.41 13.27 16.75
C TYR A 89 22.15 14.66 17.35
N TYR A 90 22.10 15.71 16.52
CA TYR A 90 21.88 17.07 17.02
C TYR A 90 20.41 17.41 17.26
N TYR A 91 19.49 16.68 16.62
CA TYR A 91 18.08 16.78 16.97
C TYR A 91 17.80 16.00 18.24
N ASN A 92 17.33 16.71 19.24
CA ASN A 92 17.03 16.13 20.53
C ASN A 92 15.54 16.24 20.87
N THR A 93 15.02 15.24 21.57
CA THR A 93 13.71 15.29 22.21
C THR A 93 13.82 15.04 23.71
N ILE A 94 12.85 15.56 24.47
CA ILE A 94 12.72 15.26 25.88
C ILE A 94 11.90 13.99 26.01
N ILE A 95 12.49 12.93 26.57
CA ILE A 95 11.76 11.68 26.79
C ILE A 95 10.79 11.88 27.97
N PRO A 96 9.48 11.64 27.80
CA PRO A 96 8.50 11.91 28.85
C PRO A 96 8.71 11.13 30.15
N LYS A 97 9.48 10.04 30.12
CA LYS A 97 9.66 9.12 31.25
C LYS A 97 10.70 9.60 32.26
N ASP A 98 11.73 10.31 31.82
CA ASP A 98 12.85 10.73 32.66
C ASP A 98 13.13 12.24 32.61
N ASP A 99 12.37 13.00 31.82
CA ASP A 99 12.52 14.45 31.60
C ASP A 99 13.94 14.84 31.13
N LYS A 100 14.62 13.91 30.45
CA LYS A 100 15.95 14.12 29.90
C LYS A 100 15.89 14.38 28.41
N GLU A 101 16.79 15.25 27.95
CA GLU A 101 17.05 15.49 26.54
C GLU A 101 17.94 14.35 25.99
N TRP A 102 17.45 13.66 24.96
CA TRP A 102 18.16 12.59 24.26
C TRP A 102 18.20 12.91 22.77
N SER A 103 19.29 12.53 22.11
CA SER A 103 19.41 12.61 20.66
C SER A 103 18.47 11.62 19.98
N ILE A 104 17.81 12.02 18.89
CA ILE A 104 16.87 11.14 18.16
C ILE A 104 17.56 9.84 17.75
N ILE A 105 18.81 9.91 17.31
CA ILE A 105 19.57 8.72 16.89
C ILE A 105 19.68 7.65 18.00
N ASP A 106 19.80 8.05 19.27
CA ASP A 106 19.89 7.12 20.41
C ASP A 106 18.56 6.41 20.69
N MET A 107 17.46 6.92 20.14
CA MET A 107 16.11 6.34 20.25
C MET A 107 15.75 5.45 19.05
N VAL A 108 16.53 5.51 17.96
CA VAL A 108 16.29 4.72 16.76
C VAL A 108 16.56 3.25 17.03
N SER A 109 15.55 2.42 16.84
CA SER A 109 15.67 0.96 16.98
C SER A 109 16.13 0.29 15.68
N TYR A 110 15.82 0.88 14.53
CA TYR A 110 16.22 0.39 13.22
C TYR A 110 16.68 1.55 12.35
N ASP A 111 17.98 1.57 12.05
CA ASP A 111 18.61 2.63 11.27
C ASP A 111 18.99 2.08 9.89
N GLU A 112 18.12 2.37 8.94
CA GLU A 112 18.07 1.83 7.59
C GLU A 112 18.32 2.94 6.55
N VAL A 113 19.36 3.75 6.78
CA VAL A 113 19.84 4.76 5.82
C VAL A 113 20.86 4.15 4.87
N VAL A 114 20.44 3.84 3.65
CA VAL A 114 21.28 3.32 2.57
C VAL A 114 20.52 3.40 1.25
N ASP A 115 21.18 3.71 0.13
CA ASP A 115 20.50 3.66 -1.17
C ASP A 115 20.06 2.22 -1.49
N GLY A 116 18.76 2.01 -1.49
CA GLY A 116 18.17 0.70 -1.70
C GLY A 116 16.66 0.72 -1.47
N ARG A 117 16.06 -0.47 -1.52
CA ARG A 117 14.60 -0.64 -1.34
C ARG A 117 14.23 -1.78 -0.39
N TRP A 118 15.24 -2.42 0.19
CA TRP A 118 15.07 -3.65 0.98
C TRP A 118 14.96 -3.39 2.49
N HIS A 119 14.78 -2.13 2.87
CA HIS A 119 14.75 -1.68 4.27
C HIS A 119 13.75 -2.45 5.12
N PHE A 120 12.49 -2.47 4.72
CA PHE A 120 11.44 -3.16 5.48
C PHE A 120 11.64 -4.67 5.56
N ARG A 121 12.32 -5.30 4.59
CA ARG A 121 12.65 -6.73 4.67
C ARG A 121 13.69 -6.99 5.75
N ARG A 122 14.72 -6.14 5.84
CA ARG A 122 15.72 -6.20 6.92
C ARG A 122 15.08 -5.96 8.27
N ILE A 123 14.25 -4.91 8.39
CA ILE A 123 13.50 -4.60 9.61
C ILE A 123 12.60 -5.78 10.02
N MET A 124 11.88 -6.40 9.09
CA MET A 124 11.08 -7.60 9.40
C MET A 124 11.97 -8.74 9.90
N GLY A 125 13.10 -9.00 9.24
CA GLY A 125 14.06 -10.02 9.66
C GLY A 125 14.64 -9.80 11.07
N TRP A 126 14.88 -8.55 11.45
CA TRP A 126 15.40 -8.20 12.79
C TRP A 126 14.32 -8.16 13.87
N SER A 127 13.16 -7.58 13.54
CA SER A 127 12.10 -7.32 14.50
C SER A 127 11.14 -8.50 14.68
N GLY A 128 11.05 -9.39 13.70
CA GLY A 128 9.98 -10.40 13.60
C GLY A 128 8.58 -9.82 13.48
N SER A 129 8.42 -8.50 13.33
CA SER A 129 7.12 -7.85 13.21
C SER A 129 6.56 -8.04 11.81
N ASP A 130 5.26 -8.32 11.70
CA ASP A 130 4.61 -8.40 10.38
C ASP A 130 4.55 -7.02 9.72
N TYR A 131 4.63 -6.94 8.40
CA TYR A 131 4.52 -5.68 7.67
C TYR A 131 3.26 -4.88 8.00
N SER A 132 2.14 -5.57 8.28
CA SER A 132 0.90 -4.89 8.68
C SER A 132 1.03 -4.18 10.03
N ASP A 133 2.00 -4.53 10.88
CA ASP A 133 2.30 -3.86 12.15
C ASP A 133 3.20 -2.62 11.99
N MET A 134 3.54 -2.27 10.75
CA MET A 134 4.46 -1.17 10.43
C MET A 134 3.74 -0.02 9.70
N LEU A 135 4.18 1.20 9.97
CA LEU A 135 3.74 2.43 9.29
C LEU A 135 4.96 3.21 8.82
N MET A 136 4.96 3.64 7.56
CA MET A 136 5.99 4.48 6.95
C MET A 136 5.45 5.86 6.61
N PHE A 137 6.24 6.89 6.91
CA PHE A 137 6.07 8.26 6.42
C PHE A 137 7.22 8.62 5.48
N ASP A 138 6.91 9.16 4.32
CA ASP A 138 7.88 9.45 3.26
C ASP A 138 7.30 10.52 2.31
N ASP A 139 8.12 11.43 1.78
CA ASP A 139 7.67 12.47 0.85
C ASP A 139 7.63 12.01 -0.61
N GLU A 140 8.38 10.96 -0.94
CA GLU A 140 8.48 10.43 -2.29
C GLU A 140 7.41 9.35 -2.53
N ALA A 141 6.37 9.73 -3.27
CA ALA A 141 5.23 8.87 -3.58
C ALA A 141 5.62 7.52 -4.22
N PHE A 142 6.79 7.43 -4.86
CA PHE A 142 7.27 6.17 -5.42
C PHE A 142 7.66 5.14 -4.36
N ASN A 143 8.03 5.56 -3.15
CA ASN A 143 8.34 4.67 -2.03
C ASN A 143 7.10 3.94 -1.48
N ASN A 144 5.89 4.36 -1.90
CA ASN A 144 4.64 3.63 -1.67
C ASN A 144 4.66 2.18 -2.20
N VAL A 145 5.62 1.83 -3.06
CA VAL A 145 5.89 0.45 -3.46
C VAL A 145 5.97 -0.50 -2.26
N VAL A 146 6.41 -0.04 -1.08
CA VAL A 146 6.43 -0.84 0.16
C VAL A 146 5.03 -1.32 0.58
N LYS A 147 4.01 -0.45 0.50
CA LYS A 147 2.61 -0.78 0.80
C LYS A 147 2.06 -1.76 -0.23
N ILE A 148 2.44 -1.57 -1.48
CA ILE A 148 2.00 -2.39 -2.60
C ILE A 148 2.58 -3.80 -2.54
N GLU A 149 3.86 -3.94 -2.22
CA GLU A 149 4.54 -5.24 -2.22
C GLU A 149 4.40 -6.00 -0.90
N LEU A 150 4.58 -5.28 0.21
CA LEU A 150 4.72 -5.88 1.54
C LEU A 150 3.42 -5.76 2.35
N GLY A 151 2.56 -4.79 2.03
CA GLY A 151 1.34 -4.51 2.80
C GLY A 151 1.55 -3.60 4.01
N THR A 152 2.72 -2.96 4.12
CA THR A 152 3.03 -1.92 5.11
C THR A 152 2.07 -0.74 4.94
N ALA A 153 1.64 -0.10 6.03
CA ALA A 153 0.91 1.17 5.89
C ALA A 153 1.88 2.27 5.44
N PHE A 154 1.46 3.12 4.52
CA PHE A 154 2.28 4.19 3.96
C PHE A 154 1.47 5.49 3.98
N GLN A 155 2.11 6.57 4.42
CA GLN A 155 1.57 7.91 4.44
C GLN A 155 2.51 8.85 3.70
N LEU A 156 2.02 9.40 2.60
CA LEU A 156 2.74 10.38 1.81
C LEU A 156 2.79 11.74 2.55
N VAL A 157 3.99 12.29 2.67
CA VAL A 157 4.27 13.63 3.19
C VAL A 157 4.34 14.60 2.01
N ARG A 158 3.18 15.13 1.61
CA ARG A 158 3.08 15.98 0.41
C ARG A 158 3.77 17.33 0.59
N ASP A 159 4.04 17.96 -0.55
CA ASP A 159 4.54 19.34 -0.69
C ASP A 159 5.94 19.62 -0.12
N LYS A 160 6.70 18.60 0.29
CA LYS A 160 8.07 18.79 0.80
C LYS A 160 8.14 19.74 2.00
N LYS A 161 7.08 19.75 2.83
CA LYS A 161 6.94 20.67 3.98
C LYS A 161 7.34 20.05 5.33
N ALA A 162 7.97 18.87 5.33
CA ALA A 162 8.15 17.98 6.48
C ALA A 162 6.83 17.49 7.08
N LEU A 163 6.93 16.41 7.86
CA LEU A 163 5.79 15.77 8.50
C LEU A 163 5.19 16.68 9.59
N THR A 164 3.88 16.89 9.52
CA THR A 164 3.10 17.63 10.52
C THR A 164 2.35 16.68 11.45
N TRP A 165 1.82 17.19 12.56
CA TRP A 165 1.00 16.40 13.48
C TRP A 165 -0.26 15.85 12.81
N GLU A 166 -0.89 16.63 11.94
CA GLU A 166 -2.09 16.25 11.20
C GLU A 166 -1.80 15.08 10.25
N LEU A 167 -0.76 15.21 9.42
CA LEU A 167 -0.32 14.13 8.51
C LEU A 167 0.08 12.87 9.27
N TYR A 168 0.72 13.03 10.42
CA TYR A 168 1.06 11.92 11.30
C TYR A 168 -0.18 11.18 11.81
N GLN A 169 -1.19 11.90 12.29
CA GLN A 169 -2.46 11.30 12.71
C GLN A 169 -3.21 10.64 11.55
N GLU A 170 -3.17 11.25 10.36
CA GLU A 170 -3.74 10.63 9.14
C GLU A 170 -3.08 9.29 8.81
N GLY A 171 -1.75 9.20 8.94
CA GLY A 171 -1.00 7.96 8.76
C GLY A 171 -1.37 6.90 9.79
N LEU A 172 -1.49 7.28 11.07
CA LEU A 172 -1.97 6.38 12.12
C LEU A 172 -3.40 5.88 11.84
N ASP A 173 -4.28 6.74 11.36
CA ASP A 173 -5.64 6.36 10.99
C ASP A 173 -5.68 5.45 9.78
N ALA A 174 -4.83 5.66 8.79
CA ALA A 174 -4.65 4.74 7.66
C ALA A 174 -4.21 3.35 8.12
N TRP A 175 -3.22 3.30 9.01
CA TRP A 175 -2.77 2.05 9.62
C TRP A 175 -3.90 1.38 10.42
N ARG A 176 -4.65 2.13 11.24
CA ARG A 176 -5.78 1.59 12.02
C ARG A 176 -6.87 1.02 11.11
N ARG A 177 -7.18 1.66 9.98
CA ARG A 177 -8.12 1.12 8.98
C ARG A 177 -7.62 -0.22 8.41
N ALA A 178 -6.33 -0.31 8.07
CA ALA A 178 -5.72 -1.56 7.61
C ALA A 178 -5.73 -2.65 8.69
N LYS A 179 -5.55 -2.29 9.97
CA LYS A 179 -5.65 -3.25 11.06
C LYS A 179 -7.05 -3.79 11.29
N LYS A 180 -8.09 -2.99 11.09
CA LYS A 180 -9.49 -3.42 11.26
C LYS A 180 -9.90 -4.55 10.33
N ILE A 181 -9.20 -4.75 9.21
CA ILE A 181 -9.47 -5.88 8.31
C ILE A 181 -8.66 -7.14 8.63
N THR A 182 -7.73 -7.08 9.58
CA THR A 182 -6.90 -8.23 9.94
C THR A 182 -7.65 -9.14 10.89
N ILE A 183 -7.71 -10.44 10.56
CA ILE A 183 -8.30 -11.46 11.44
C ILE A 183 -7.31 -11.72 12.58
N PRO A 184 -7.71 -11.51 13.85
CA PRO A 184 -6.86 -11.82 14.99
C PRO A 184 -6.44 -13.30 15.00
N SER A 185 -5.27 -13.62 15.55
CA SER A 185 -4.81 -15.01 15.69
C SER A 185 -5.60 -15.81 16.73
N ASN A 186 -6.35 -15.13 17.60
CA ASN A 186 -7.02 -15.71 18.77
C ASN A 186 -8.57 -15.72 18.66
N VAL A 187 -9.12 -15.71 17.44
CA VAL A 187 -10.59 -15.77 17.28
C VAL A 187 -11.09 -17.15 17.72
N THR A 188 -11.98 -17.17 18.73
CA THR A 188 -12.54 -18.41 19.32
C THR A 188 -13.55 -19.10 18.42
N THR A 189 -14.23 -18.34 17.55
CA THR A 189 -15.19 -18.86 16.57
C THR A 189 -14.58 -18.76 15.18
N PRO A 190 -14.55 -19.84 14.39
CA PRO A 190 -14.04 -19.78 13.03
C PRO A 190 -14.80 -18.70 12.24
N PRO A 191 -14.10 -17.73 11.64
CA PRO A 191 -14.77 -16.71 10.86
C PRO A 191 -15.50 -17.33 9.66
N ARG A 192 -16.59 -16.70 9.23
CA ARG A 192 -17.42 -17.23 8.15
C ARG A 192 -16.69 -17.09 6.82
N ARG A 193 -16.13 -18.19 6.33
CA ARG A 193 -15.50 -18.27 5.02
C ARG A 193 -16.54 -18.15 3.90
N ALA A 194 -16.22 -17.43 2.83
CA ALA A 194 -17.11 -17.28 1.68
C ALA A 194 -16.34 -17.14 0.36
N LEU A 195 -16.87 -17.73 -0.70
CA LEU A 195 -16.34 -17.57 -2.06
C LEU A 195 -16.63 -16.14 -2.52
N ILE A 196 -15.63 -15.46 -3.10
CA ILE A 196 -15.77 -14.11 -3.66
C ILE A 196 -15.36 -14.03 -5.13
N GLY A 197 -15.01 -15.16 -5.77
CA GLY A 197 -14.72 -15.22 -7.20
C GLY A 197 -13.61 -16.20 -7.54
N TYR A 198 -13.04 -16.03 -8.73
CA TYR A 198 -12.03 -16.90 -9.30
C TYR A 198 -10.87 -16.10 -9.88
N THR A 199 -9.69 -16.72 -9.98
CA THR A 199 -8.50 -16.09 -10.55
C THR A 199 -7.64 -17.15 -11.25
N GLY A 200 -6.85 -16.74 -12.24
CA GLY A 200 -5.79 -17.58 -12.83
C GLY A 200 -4.45 -17.05 -12.35
N LEU A 201 -3.67 -17.88 -11.65
CA LEU A 201 -2.41 -17.46 -11.04
C LEU A 201 -1.30 -18.46 -11.30
N ASN A 202 -0.09 -17.96 -11.50
CA ASN A 202 1.09 -18.81 -11.49
C ASN A 202 1.43 -19.33 -10.09
N LYS A 203 2.17 -20.45 -10.02
CA LYS A 203 2.55 -21.13 -8.78
C LYS A 203 3.27 -20.23 -7.79
N PHE A 204 4.12 -19.32 -8.28
CA PHE A 204 4.82 -18.35 -7.44
C PHE A 204 3.82 -17.46 -6.68
N TRP A 205 2.81 -16.92 -7.36
CA TRP A 205 1.75 -16.13 -6.72
C TRP A 205 0.92 -16.93 -5.74
N ILE A 206 0.57 -18.16 -6.10
CA ILE A 206 -0.19 -19.06 -5.24
C ILE A 206 0.56 -19.27 -3.91
N ASP A 207 1.85 -19.59 -3.99
CA ASP A 207 2.69 -19.81 -2.83
C ASP A 207 2.80 -18.53 -1.97
N LEU A 208 2.89 -17.35 -2.57
CA LEU A 208 2.95 -16.07 -1.85
C LEU A 208 1.65 -15.71 -1.11
N VAL A 209 0.49 -15.97 -1.72
CA VAL A 209 -0.81 -15.76 -1.07
C VAL A 209 -0.93 -16.71 0.12
N ASN A 210 -0.59 -17.99 -0.07
CA ASN A 210 -0.70 -19.03 0.96
C ASN A 210 0.25 -18.80 2.14
N LYS A 211 1.52 -18.45 1.86
CA LYS A 211 2.51 -18.14 2.90
C LYS A 211 2.29 -16.78 3.56
N ARG A 212 1.42 -15.93 3.01
CA ARG A 212 1.31 -14.52 3.36
C ARG A 212 2.69 -13.85 3.27
N GLU A 213 3.48 -14.20 2.27
CA GLU A 213 4.85 -13.67 2.04
C GLU A 213 4.85 -12.65 0.90
N GLY A 214 5.61 -11.57 1.05
CA GLY A 214 5.55 -10.37 0.20
C GLY A 214 6.57 -10.32 -0.94
N VAL A 215 6.13 -10.62 -2.16
CA VAL A 215 6.65 -10.02 -3.39
C VAL A 215 5.49 -9.94 -4.39
N VAL A 216 5.32 -8.82 -5.08
CA VAL A 216 4.51 -8.80 -6.29
C VAL A 216 5.44 -9.12 -7.46
N ASP A 217 5.06 -10.01 -8.38
CA ASP A 217 5.75 -10.13 -9.66
C ASP A 217 5.74 -8.76 -10.35
N ARG A 218 6.94 -8.18 -10.48
CA ARG A 218 7.14 -6.82 -10.99
C ARG A 218 7.06 -6.76 -12.51
N THR A 219 7.04 -7.92 -13.16
CA THR A 219 7.10 -7.99 -14.62
C THR A 219 5.80 -7.60 -15.28
N THR A 220 4.66 -7.52 -14.59
CA THR A 220 3.41 -7.05 -15.18
C THR A 220 2.57 -6.28 -14.17
N SER A 221 2.45 -4.96 -14.34
CA SER A 221 1.37 -4.19 -13.72
C SER A 221 0.15 -4.25 -14.64
N TYR A 222 -0.97 -4.76 -14.14
CA TYR A 222 -2.23 -4.69 -14.87
C TYR A 222 -2.85 -3.28 -14.75
N ARG A 223 -3.99 -3.06 -15.40
CA ARG A 223 -4.68 -1.76 -15.51
C ARG A 223 -4.87 -1.01 -14.19
N TRP A 224 -5.16 -1.73 -13.11
CA TRP A 224 -5.37 -1.17 -11.78
C TRP A 224 -4.14 -1.34 -10.87
N GLY A 225 -2.98 -1.69 -11.43
CA GLY A 225 -1.71 -1.84 -10.72
C GLY A 225 -1.50 -3.21 -10.14
N TYR A 226 -0.66 -3.27 -9.12
CA TYR A 226 -0.29 -4.50 -8.45
C TYR A 226 -1.34 -4.91 -7.40
N GLY A 227 -1.77 -6.17 -7.47
CA GLY A 227 -2.71 -6.77 -6.54
C GLY A 227 -3.25 -8.09 -7.08
N LEU A 228 -4.24 -8.66 -6.39
CA LEU A 228 -4.90 -9.87 -6.83
C LEU A 228 -6.15 -9.51 -7.64
N TYR A 229 -6.15 -9.91 -8.90
CA TYR A 229 -7.29 -9.76 -9.79
C TYR A 229 -8.21 -10.97 -9.67
N VAL A 230 -9.49 -10.70 -9.43
CA VAL A 230 -10.53 -11.69 -9.20
C VAL A 230 -11.68 -11.41 -10.17
N ALA A 231 -12.09 -12.44 -10.89
CA ALA A 231 -13.24 -12.40 -11.77
C ALA A 231 -14.44 -13.10 -11.13
N ASP A 232 -15.64 -12.63 -11.42
CA ASP A 232 -16.89 -13.35 -11.12
C ASP A 232 -17.23 -14.43 -12.17
N ASN A 233 -16.34 -14.64 -13.14
CA ASN A 233 -16.54 -15.61 -14.20
C ASN A 233 -15.33 -16.55 -14.30
N LEU A 234 -15.60 -17.86 -14.21
CA LEU A 234 -14.57 -18.89 -14.26
C LEU A 234 -13.87 -18.99 -15.61
N GLY A 235 -14.57 -18.69 -16.70
CA GLY A 235 -13.98 -18.60 -18.04
C GLY A 235 -12.90 -17.51 -18.11
N ILE A 236 -13.13 -16.36 -17.47
CA ILE A 236 -12.13 -15.28 -17.40
C ILE A 236 -10.92 -15.72 -16.56
N ALA A 237 -11.14 -16.40 -15.43
CA ALA A 237 -10.05 -16.98 -14.64
C ALA A 237 -9.24 -18.03 -15.43
N LYS A 238 -9.91 -18.90 -16.21
CA LYS A 238 -9.25 -19.83 -17.16
C LYS A 238 -8.43 -19.09 -18.21
N MET A 239 -8.94 -17.98 -18.74
CA MET A 239 -8.21 -17.17 -19.69
C MET A 239 -6.91 -16.63 -19.08
N TYR A 240 -6.94 -16.06 -17.87
CA TYR A 240 -5.72 -15.61 -17.19
C TYR A 240 -4.73 -16.76 -16.94
N HIS A 241 -5.24 -17.92 -16.53
CA HIS A 241 -4.44 -19.13 -16.40
C HIS A 241 -3.73 -19.50 -17.71
N ASN A 242 -4.47 -19.50 -18.83
CA ASN A 242 -3.92 -19.80 -20.16
C ASN A 242 -2.90 -18.74 -20.61
N MET A 243 -3.15 -17.46 -20.36
CA MET A 243 -2.20 -16.39 -20.67
C MET A 243 -0.85 -16.57 -19.95
N GLU A 244 -0.88 -16.97 -18.68
CA GLU A 244 0.35 -17.28 -17.94
C GLU A 244 1.04 -18.53 -18.51
N LYS A 245 0.28 -19.56 -18.92
CA LYS A 245 0.85 -20.77 -19.58
C LYS A 245 1.47 -20.47 -20.93
N ASP A 246 0.87 -19.57 -21.71
CA ASP A 246 1.37 -19.17 -23.05
C ASP A 246 2.76 -18.54 -22.97
N ILE A 247 3.12 -17.93 -21.83
CA ILE A 247 4.47 -17.40 -21.55
C ILE A 247 5.33 -18.35 -20.72
N GLY A 248 4.95 -19.63 -20.63
CA GLY A 248 5.73 -20.69 -20.01
C GLY A 248 5.69 -20.73 -18.47
N LYS A 249 4.75 -20.03 -17.83
CA LYS A 249 4.61 -20.06 -16.37
C LYS A 249 3.70 -21.23 -15.93
N ASP A 250 4.10 -21.92 -14.87
CA ASP A 250 3.27 -22.92 -14.19
C ASP A 250 2.10 -22.21 -13.50
N SER A 251 0.87 -22.49 -13.93
CA SER A 251 -0.32 -21.73 -13.55
C SER A 251 -1.49 -22.64 -13.21
N SER A 252 -2.44 -22.12 -12.43
CA SER A 252 -3.66 -22.83 -12.05
C SER A 252 -4.84 -21.88 -11.92
N VAL A 253 -6.04 -22.40 -12.16
CA VAL A 253 -7.27 -21.71 -11.79
C VAL A 253 -7.52 -21.89 -10.30
N CYS A 254 -7.81 -20.80 -9.61
CA CYS A 254 -8.02 -20.78 -8.17
C CYS A 254 -9.39 -20.20 -7.84
N ALA A 255 -10.10 -20.82 -6.89
CA ALA A 255 -11.22 -20.20 -6.19
C ALA A 255 -10.68 -19.27 -5.10
N VAL A 256 -11.22 -18.05 -5.03
CA VAL A 256 -10.79 -17.00 -4.10
C VAL A 256 -11.83 -16.85 -3.00
N TYR A 257 -11.39 -17.03 -1.76
CA TYR A 257 -12.25 -16.95 -0.59
C TYR A 257 -11.82 -15.81 0.32
N VAL A 258 -12.80 -15.19 0.98
CA VAL A 258 -12.57 -14.40 2.19
C VAL A 258 -12.64 -15.34 3.38
N LYS A 259 -11.66 -15.23 4.27
CA LYS A 259 -11.60 -15.99 5.53
C LYS A 259 -12.66 -15.50 6.53
N ASP A 260 -13.00 -14.21 6.49
CA ASP A 260 -14.01 -13.58 7.34
C ASP A 260 -14.92 -12.71 6.49
N TYR A 261 -16.12 -13.24 6.22
CA TYR A 261 -17.12 -12.55 5.43
C TYR A 261 -17.66 -11.30 6.12
N ASP A 262 -17.80 -11.28 7.44
CA ASP A 262 -18.42 -10.13 8.10
C ASP A 262 -17.47 -8.93 8.07
N THR A 263 -16.16 -9.20 8.20
CA THR A 263 -15.13 -8.20 7.95
C THR A 263 -15.08 -7.80 6.48
N TRP A 264 -15.19 -8.76 5.55
CA TRP A 264 -15.34 -8.48 4.12
C TRP A 264 -16.53 -7.54 3.87
N ALA A 265 -17.72 -7.85 4.32
CA ALA A 265 -18.94 -7.08 4.08
C ALA A 265 -18.83 -5.63 4.58
N ARG A 266 -18.17 -5.40 5.72
CA ARG A 266 -18.02 -4.05 6.30
C ARG A 266 -16.86 -3.23 5.73
N MET A 267 -15.83 -3.86 5.17
CA MET A 267 -14.68 -3.10 4.63
C MET A 267 -15.05 -2.33 3.36
N ASN A 268 -14.27 -1.29 3.08
CA ASN A 268 -14.48 -0.39 1.96
C ASN A 268 -14.41 -1.13 0.62
N LYS A 269 -15.37 -0.86 -0.25
CA LYS A 269 -15.43 -1.38 -1.62
C LYS A 269 -15.98 -0.30 -2.52
N ILE A 270 -15.44 -0.19 -3.73
CA ILE A 270 -15.89 0.82 -4.68
C ILE A 270 -15.93 0.27 -6.10
N TRP A 271 -17.00 0.60 -6.83
CA TRP A 271 -17.11 0.35 -8.25
C TRP A 271 -16.65 1.55 -9.06
N VAL A 272 -15.47 1.49 -9.65
CA VAL A 272 -14.89 2.62 -10.38
C VAL A 272 -15.42 2.63 -11.82
N PRO A 273 -15.85 3.80 -12.33
CA PRO A 273 -16.27 3.92 -13.73
C PRO A 273 -15.09 3.66 -14.68
N GLU A 274 -15.37 3.01 -15.79
CA GLU A 274 -14.37 2.64 -16.79
C GLU A 274 -13.95 3.85 -17.64
N ASN A 275 -14.90 4.75 -17.93
CA ASN A 275 -14.75 5.79 -18.95
C ASN A 275 -14.94 7.21 -18.39
N THR A 276 -14.18 7.57 -17.36
CA THR A 276 -14.01 8.98 -16.97
C THR A 276 -12.89 9.62 -17.77
N GLU A 277 -12.91 10.94 -17.98
CA GLU A 277 -11.86 11.68 -18.70
C GLU A 277 -10.44 11.44 -18.14
N LYS A 278 -10.34 11.09 -16.85
CA LYS A 278 -9.11 10.65 -16.17
C LYS A 278 -9.47 9.50 -15.23
N PRO A 279 -9.57 8.26 -15.72
CA PRO A 279 -9.83 7.14 -14.84
C PRO A 279 -8.61 6.95 -13.95
N PRO A 280 -8.78 6.52 -12.69
CA PRO A 280 -7.66 6.29 -11.79
C PRO A 280 -6.99 4.95 -12.14
N GLN A 281 -6.67 4.78 -13.42
CA GLN A 281 -5.97 3.64 -13.99
C GLN A 281 -4.47 3.91 -13.94
N MET A 282 -3.71 2.84 -13.88
CA MET A 282 -2.26 2.92 -13.99
C MET A 282 -1.89 3.13 -15.45
N ASN A 283 -0.82 3.87 -15.68
CA ASN A 283 -0.13 3.81 -16.95
C ASN A 283 0.58 2.45 -17.04
N SER A 284 -0.09 1.44 -17.62
CA SER A 284 0.45 0.08 -17.74
C SER A 284 1.60 -0.04 -18.75
N GLY A 285 1.98 1.06 -19.42
CA GLY A 285 3.07 1.10 -20.40
C GLY A 285 4.47 1.27 -19.78
N THR A 286 4.56 1.67 -18.50
CA THR A 286 5.82 2.00 -17.83
C THR A 286 5.97 1.17 -16.56
N TRP A 287 6.75 0.09 -16.68
CA TRP A 287 6.75 -1.05 -15.74
C TRP A 287 7.66 -0.83 -14.51
N PHE A 288 7.99 0.42 -14.20
CA PHE A 288 8.83 0.72 -13.04
C PHE A 288 8.00 0.72 -11.77
N ALA A 289 8.50 0.02 -10.75
CA ALA A 289 7.78 -0.15 -9.48
C ALA A 289 7.56 1.20 -8.78
N GLU A 290 8.47 2.13 -8.99
CA GLU A 290 8.44 3.51 -8.53
C GLU A 290 7.26 4.30 -9.12
N GLU A 291 7.08 4.24 -10.43
CA GLU A 291 5.95 4.90 -11.10
C GLU A 291 4.63 4.25 -10.67
N THR A 292 4.64 2.93 -10.47
CA THR A 292 3.50 2.22 -9.91
C THR A 292 3.17 2.69 -8.48
N GLY A 293 4.19 2.94 -7.65
CA GLY A 293 4.02 3.54 -6.32
C GLY A 293 3.29 4.88 -6.36
N ARG A 294 3.75 5.78 -7.23
CA ARG A 294 3.18 7.12 -7.43
C ARG A 294 1.75 7.06 -7.97
N ASN A 295 1.53 6.30 -9.05
CA ASN A 295 0.22 6.17 -9.67
C ASN A 295 -0.83 5.60 -8.69
N GLN A 296 -0.42 4.70 -7.79
CA GLN A 296 -1.30 4.19 -6.76
C GLN A 296 -1.67 5.24 -5.70
N GLU A 297 -0.74 6.09 -5.27
CA GLU A 297 -1.07 7.20 -4.36
C GLU A 297 -2.00 8.22 -5.02
N ASP A 298 -1.82 8.51 -6.31
CA ASP A 298 -2.70 9.41 -7.05
C ASP A 298 -4.11 8.82 -7.17
N ARG A 299 -4.24 7.53 -7.47
CA ARG A 299 -5.53 6.82 -7.44
C ARG A 299 -6.17 6.89 -6.05
N ASP A 300 -5.43 6.54 -5.00
CA ASP A 300 -5.96 6.49 -3.64
C ASP A 300 -6.48 7.86 -3.21
N ALA A 301 -5.76 8.94 -3.55
CA ALA A 301 -6.19 10.31 -3.33
C ALA A 301 -7.47 10.66 -4.11
N ILE A 302 -7.52 10.34 -5.42
CA ILE A 302 -8.70 10.59 -6.26
C ILE A 302 -9.94 9.86 -5.71
N ILE A 303 -9.79 8.60 -5.31
CA ILE A 303 -10.90 7.80 -4.78
C ILE A 303 -11.40 8.39 -3.46
N ALA A 304 -10.48 8.79 -2.58
CA ALA A 304 -10.83 9.40 -1.30
C ALA A 304 -11.52 10.76 -1.49
N GLU A 305 -11.00 11.62 -2.36
CA GLU A 305 -11.52 12.96 -2.61
C GLU A 305 -12.88 12.92 -3.32
N ARG A 306 -13.01 12.11 -4.38
CA ARG A 306 -14.23 12.09 -5.21
C ARG A 306 -15.37 11.30 -4.60
N TRP A 307 -15.06 10.23 -3.86
CA TRP A 307 -16.06 9.24 -3.44
C TRP A 307 -16.04 8.94 -1.93
N GLY A 308 -15.15 9.56 -1.16
CA GLY A 308 -15.07 9.37 0.29
C GLY A 308 -14.58 7.99 0.72
N VAL A 309 -14.15 7.15 -0.23
CA VAL A 309 -13.67 5.78 0.04
C VAL A 309 -12.18 5.82 0.31
N ARG A 310 -11.72 5.25 1.44
CA ARG A 310 -10.30 5.26 1.83
C ARG A 310 -9.72 3.85 1.87
N THR A 311 -8.39 3.74 1.74
CA THR A 311 -7.70 2.46 1.86
C THR A 311 -7.80 1.84 3.27
N PRO A 312 -7.73 0.50 3.37
CA PRO A 312 -7.76 -0.45 2.26
C PRO A 312 -9.18 -0.58 1.67
N TYR A 313 -9.29 -0.69 0.34
CA TYR A 313 -10.55 -0.94 -0.35
C TYR A 313 -10.39 -2.01 -1.45
N ALA A 314 -11.45 -2.76 -1.75
CA ALA A 314 -11.51 -3.56 -2.98
C ALA A 314 -12.08 -2.69 -4.12
N LEU A 315 -11.46 -2.77 -5.29
CA LEU A 315 -11.86 -1.99 -6.46
C LEU A 315 -12.57 -2.90 -7.45
N PHE A 316 -13.81 -2.56 -7.79
CA PHE A 316 -14.59 -3.23 -8.82
C PHE A 316 -14.58 -2.38 -10.08
N SER A 317 -14.59 -3.03 -11.24
CA SER A 317 -14.73 -2.36 -12.52
C SER A 317 -15.45 -3.26 -13.51
N ARG A 318 -16.02 -2.64 -14.55
CA ARG A 318 -16.39 -3.35 -15.78
C ARG A 318 -15.29 -3.12 -16.79
N HIS A 319 -14.91 -4.18 -17.51
CA HIS A 319 -13.79 -4.14 -18.44
C HIS A 319 -14.28 -4.44 -19.87
N PHE A 320 -13.80 -3.66 -20.84
CA PHE A 320 -14.05 -3.87 -22.27
C PHE A 320 -13.38 -5.13 -22.85
N TRP A 321 -13.87 -5.50 -24.03
CA TRP A 321 -13.43 -6.64 -24.83
C TRP A 321 -11.93 -6.60 -25.19
N PHE A 322 -11.20 -7.65 -24.82
CA PHE A 322 -9.99 -8.12 -25.48
C PHE A 322 -10.40 -9.23 -26.46
N ASN A 323 -9.74 -9.31 -27.62
CA ASN A 323 -10.04 -10.25 -28.73
C ASN A 323 -9.98 -11.76 -28.42
N ARG A 324 -9.94 -12.17 -27.14
CA ARG A 324 -9.86 -13.55 -26.66
C ARG A 324 -10.66 -13.81 -25.38
N LEU A 325 -11.45 -12.85 -24.89
CA LEU A 325 -12.18 -13.03 -23.64
C LEU A 325 -13.39 -13.95 -23.84
N PRO A 326 -13.57 -14.99 -23.02
CA PRO A 326 -14.79 -15.81 -23.00
C PRO A 326 -15.91 -15.05 -22.25
N ILE A 327 -16.34 -13.93 -22.83
CA ILE A 327 -17.47 -13.16 -22.30
C ILE A 327 -18.77 -13.89 -22.69
N PRO A 328 -19.78 -13.98 -21.79
CA PRO A 328 -21.07 -14.57 -22.13
C PRO A 328 -21.68 -13.92 -23.39
N GLU A 329 -22.39 -14.73 -24.19
CA GLU A 329 -23.06 -14.25 -25.40
C GLU A 329 -23.98 -13.07 -25.09
N GLY A 330 -23.91 -12.02 -25.91
CA GLY A 330 -24.66 -10.77 -25.71
C GLY A 330 -24.03 -9.78 -24.72
N GLN A 331 -22.97 -10.15 -24.00
CA GLN A 331 -22.23 -9.20 -23.16
C GLN A 331 -21.00 -8.65 -23.89
N GLN A 332 -20.79 -7.34 -23.79
CA GLN A 332 -19.59 -6.66 -24.33
C GLN A 332 -18.49 -6.48 -23.28
N ARG A 333 -18.80 -6.78 -22.01
CA ARG A 333 -17.94 -6.48 -20.85
C ARG A 333 -18.12 -7.50 -19.75
N TRP A 334 -17.10 -7.64 -18.92
CA TRP A 334 -17.11 -8.52 -17.75
C TRP A 334 -16.73 -7.72 -16.48
N SER A 335 -16.96 -8.30 -15.30
CA SER A 335 -16.67 -7.64 -14.02
C SER A 335 -15.36 -8.12 -13.42
N GLU A 336 -14.51 -7.18 -13.06
CA GLU A 336 -13.23 -7.44 -12.42
C GLU A 336 -13.20 -6.82 -11.03
N MET A 337 -12.52 -7.49 -10.10
CA MET A 337 -12.21 -6.99 -8.77
C MET A 337 -10.70 -7.04 -8.54
N LEU A 338 -10.12 -5.90 -8.16
CA LEU A 338 -8.75 -5.80 -7.66
C LEU A 338 -8.74 -5.77 -6.12
N LEU A 339 -7.97 -6.69 -5.54
CA LEU A 339 -7.68 -6.73 -4.12
C LEU A 339 -6.26 -6.25 -3.84
N SER A 340 -6.14 -5.18 -3.06
CA SER A 340 -4.83 -4.65 -2.62
C SER A 340 -4.09 -5.65 -1.74
N ARG A 341 -2.77 -5.48 -1.64
CA ARG A 341 -1.91 -6.37 -0.86
C ARG A 341 -2.32 -6.48 0.60
N GLN A 342 -2.75 -5.38 1.20
CA GLN A 342 -3.24 -5.36 2.58
C GLN A 342 -4.45 -6.29 2.75
N ILE A 343 -5.39 -6.28 1.80
CA ILE A 343 -6.56 -7.16 1.80
C ILE A 343 -6.15 -8.61 1.59
N VAL A 344 -5.31 -8.87 0.60
CA VAL A 344 -4.86 -10.23 0.28
C VAL A 344 -4.22 -10.90 1.50
N ARG A 345 -3.32 -10.20 2.20
CA ARG A 345 -2.67 -10.72 3.41
C ARG A 345 -3.67 -10.93 4.56
N ALA A 346 -4.54 -9.94 4.77
CA ALA A 346 -5.43 -9.91 5.93
C ALA A 346 -6.57 -10.93 5.81
N LEU A 347 -7.24 -10.97 4.66
CA LEU A 347 -8.55 -11.60 4.50
C LEU A 347 -8.63 -12.72 3.47
N ILE A 348 -7.68 -12.82 2.54
CA ILE A 348 -7.84 -13.74 1.41
C ILE A 348 -7.19 -15.09 1.68
N GLU A 349 -7.84 -16.11 1.12
CA GLU A 349 -7.37 -17.48 0.99
C GLU A 349 -7.70 -17.93 -0.44
N ILE A 350 -6.87 -18.78 -1.02
CA ILE A 350 -7.12 -19.34 -2.37
C ILE A 350 -7.10 -20.86 -2.30
N THR A 351 -7.91 -21.49 -3.14
CA THR A 351 -7.95 -22.94 -3.31
C THR A 351 -7.75 -23.27 -4.77
N LEU A 352 -6.73 -24.08 -5.07
CA LEU A 352 -6.48 -24.56 -6.44
C LEU A 352 -7.66 -25.45 -6.85
N LEU A 353 -8.11 -25.28 -8.09
CA LEU A 353 -9.13 -26.14 -8.69
C LEU A 353 -8.46 -27.13 -9.64
N SER A 354 -8.82 -28.41 -9.53
CA SER A 354 -8.53 -29.38 -10.58
C SER A 354 -9.34 -29.09 -11.84
N ASP A 355 -8.96 -29.68 -12.97
CA ASP A 355 -9.74 -29.55 -14.22
C ASP A 355 -11.19 -29.97 -14.03
N ASP A 356 -11.43 -31.10 -13.35
CA ASP A 356 -12.75 -31.60 -12.99
C ASP A 356 -13.54 -30.62 -12.10
N GLN A 357 -12.89 -30.04 -11.09
CA GLN A 357 -13.52 -29.03 -10.23
C GLN A 357 -13.83 -27.78 -11.04
N THR A 358 -13.00 -27.43 -12.01
CA THR A 358 -13.20 -26.27 -12.88
C THR A 358 -14.31 -26.50 -13.91
N LEU A 359 -14.66 -27.76 -14.22
CA LEU A 359 -15.83 -28.11 -15.02
C LEU A 359 -17.12 -28.12 -14.18
N LYS A 360 -17.02 -28.50 -12.90
CA LYS A 360 -18.15 -28.65 -11.97
C LYS A 360 -18.40 -27.42 -11.10
N ALA A 361 -17.50 -26.44 -11.10
CA ALA A 361 -17.59 -25.26 -10.26
C ALA A 361 -18.91 -24.53 -10.54
N GLY A 362 -19.68 -24.30 -9.48
CA GLY A 362 -20.94 -23.58 -9.55
C GLY A 362 -20.75 -22.11 -9.96
N THR A 363 -21.86 -21.42 -10.11
CA THR A 363 -21.85 -19.98 -10.40
C THR A 363 -21.12 -19.23 -9.29
N SER A 364 -20.12 -18.43 -9.67
CA SER A 364 -19.52 -17.43 -8.79
C SER A 364 -20.60 -16.49 -8.23
N PRO A 365 -20.37 -15.81 -7.09
CA PRO A 365 -21.04 -14.55 -6.83
C PRO A 365 -20.85 -13.63 -8.04
N ILE A 366 -21.96 -13.19 -8.63
CA ILE A 366 -21.97 -12.15 -9.67
C ILE A 366 -21.80 -10.83 -8.94
N PHE A 367 -20.75 -10.06 -9.26
CA PHE A 367 -20.38 -8.88 -8.46
C PHE A 367 -21.50 -7.84 -8.43
N GLN A 368 -22.23 -7.70 -9.54
CA GLN A 368 -23.35 -6.77 -9.63
C GLN A 368 -24.51 -7.12 -8.69
N ASN A 369 -24.77 -8.42 -8.52
CA ASN A 369 -25.81 -8.89 -7.60
C ASN A 369 -25.37 -8.76 -6.14
N SER A 370 -24.08 -8.56 -5.90
CA SER A 370 -23.47 -8.47 -4.58
C SER A 370 -23.34 -7.04 -4.07
N VAL A 371 -23.73 -6.01 -4.84
CA VAL A 371 -23.52 -4.59 -4.49
C VAL A 371 -24.13 -4.22 -3.14
N LYS A 372 -25.39 -4.59 -2.91
CA LYS A 372 -26.07 -4.31 -1.64
C LYS A 372 -25.51 -5.14 -0.49
N GLU A 373 -25.30 -6.44 -0.72
CA GLU A 373 -24.84 -7.38 0.30
C GLU A 373 -23.41 -7.05 0.78
N TRP A 374 -22.53 -6.67 -0.16
CA TRP A 374 -21.14 -6.33 0.12
C TRP A 374 -20.93 -4.85 0.41
N ASN A 375 -21.99 -4.06 0.49
CA ASN A 375 -21.93 -2.62 0.73
C ASN A 375 -20.94 -1.90 -0.20
N ILE A 376 -21.05 -2.16 -1.51
CA ILE A 376 -20.17 -1.58 -2.53
C ILE A 376 -20.62 -0.14 -2.82
N THR A 377 -19.71 0.82 -2.67
CA THR A 377 -19.95 2.20 -3.12
C THR A 377 -20.01 2.24 -4.65
N VAL A 378 -21.13 2.68 -5.21
CA VAL A 378 -21.31 2.85 -6.66
C VAL A 378 -21.48 4.33 -7.01
N PRO A 379 -20.43 5.02 -7.48
CA PRO A 379 -20.50 6.40 -7.94
C PRO A 379 -21.54 6.63 -9.03
N ASP A 380 -22.12 7.84 -9.08
CA ASP A 380 -23.04 8.24 -10.14
C ASP A 380 -22.45 8.13 -11.54
N GLY A 381 -21.15 8.38 -11.69
CA GLY A 381 -20.42 8.19 -12.95
C GLY A 381 -20.54 6.75 -13.46
N THR A 382 -20.41 5.77 -12.56
CA THR A 382 -20.56 4.34 -12.86
C THR A 382 -21.99 4.02 -13.29
N ARG A 383 -22.99 4.55 -12.57
CA ARG A 383 -24.40 4.35 -12.91
C ARG A 383 -24.75 4.91 -14.28
N LYS A 384 -24.31 6.14 -14.58
CA LYS A 384 -24.49 6.78 -15.90
C LYS A 384 -23.82 6.00 -17.01
N GLU A 385 -22.67 5.41 -16.74
CA GLU A 385 -21.96 4.59 -17.71
C GLU A 385 -22.75 3.33 -18.10
N PHE A 386 -23.37 2.64 -17.12
CA PHE A 386 -24.24 1.49 -17.41
C PHE A 386 -25.44 1.87 -18.27
N LEU A 387 -26.08 3.01 -17.98
CA LEU A 387 -27.16 3.53 -18.83
C LEU A 387 -26.69 3.79 -20.27
N LYS A 388 -25.53 4.44 -20.43
CA LYS A 388 -24.96 4.75 -21.75
C LYS A 388 -24.62 3.50 -22.55
N ARG A 389 -24.29 2.39 -21.88
CA ARG A 389 -23.96 1.10 -22.48
C ARG A 389 -25.17 0.18 -22.65
N GLU A 390 -26.38 0.68 -22.41
CA GLU A 390 -27.64 -0.08 -22.48
C GLU A 390 -27.73 -1.24 -21.46
N GLU A 391 -26.94 -1.18 -20.39
CA GLU A 391 -26.90 -2.17 -19.31
C GLU A 391 -27.93 -1.82 -18.23
N LYS A 392 -29.19 -1.65 -18.63
CA LYS A 392 -30.29 -1.10 -17.79
C LYS A 392 -30.56 -1.93 -16.53
N GLU A 393 -30.45 -3.25 -16.61
CA GLU A 393 -30.63 -4.14 -15.47
C GLU A 393 -29.59 -3.87 -14.38
N LEU A 394 -28.34 -3.62 -14.77
CA LEU A 394 -27.29 -3.28 -13.82
C LEU A 394 -27.50 -1.90 -13.21
N TYR A 395 -27.95 -0.94 -14.00
CA TYR A 395 -28.33 0.37 -13.46
C TYR A 395 -29.39 0.22 -12.36
N GLN A 396 -30.41 -0.61 -12.58
CA GLN A 396 -31.47 -0.85 -11.59
C GLN A 396 -30.96 -1.59 -10.34
N LEU A 397 -30.12 -2.61 -10.52
CA LEU A 397 -29.54 -3.37 -9.40
C LEU A 397 -28.60 -2.52 -8.53
N MET A 398 -27.93 -1.55 -9.16
CA MET A 398 -27.00 -0.66 -8.49
C MET A 398 -27.60 0.68 -8.09
N ALA A 399 -28.88 0.92 -8.38
CA ALA A 399 -29.61 2.12 -7.98
C ALA A 399 -29.88 2.12 -6.47
#